data_AF-A0A959G1D0-F1
#
_entry.id   AF-A0A959G1D0-F1
#
_cell.length_a   1.000
_cell.length_b   1.000
_cell.length_c   1.000
_cell.angle_alpha   90.00
_cell.angle_beta   90.00
_cell.angle_gamma   90.00
#
_symmetry.space_group_name_H-M   'P 1'
#
loop_
_entity.id
_entity.type
_entity.pdbx_description
1 polymer ?
#
loop_
_entity_poly.entity_id
_entity_poly.type
_entity_poly.pdbx_seq_one_letter_code
_entity_poly.pdbx_strand_id
1 'polypeptide(L)' 'METLGKGDWILLLQLDSYPELNMYWCDAGRLYFWIRLPDLKARRFDQVWCILQTT' A
#
# COMPACT_ATOMS: atom_id res chain seq x y z
N MET A 1 3.38 -8.15 24.82
CA MET A 1 3.36 -7.23 23.66
C MET A 1 4.04 -7.97 22.54
N GLU A 2 3.29 -8.33 21.50
CA GLU A 2 3.82 -9.08 20.36
C GLU A 2 4.56 -8.10 19.45
N THR A 3 5.88 -8.29 19.30
CA THR A 3 6.72 -7.44 18.44
C THR A 3 6.47 -7.82 16.99
N LEU A 4 5.86 -6.91 16.23
CA LEU A 4 5.57 -7.11 14.81
C LEU A 4 6.87 -7.15 14.00
N GLY A 5 7.05 -8.22 13.23
CA GLY A 5 8.20 -8.41 12.36
C GLY A 5 7.96 -7.86 10.96
N LYS A 6 9.03 -7.62 10.20
CA LYS A 6 8.97 -7.19 8.79
C LYS A 6 8.12 -8.13 7.90
N GLY A 7 7.99 -9.40 8.32
CA GLY A 7 7.19 -10.43 7.63
C GLY A 7 5.67 -10.33 7.82
N ASP A 8 5.18 -9.41 8.65
CA ASP A 8 3.75 -9.27 8.91
C ASP A 8 3.04 -8.35 7.90
N TRP A 9 3.76 -7.67 7.01
CA TRP A 9 3.18 -6.75 6.04
C TRP A 9 2.92 -7.41 4.69
N ILE A 10 1.71 -7.21 4.17
CA ILE A 10 1.25 -7.72 2.88
C ILE A 10 0.95 -6.53 1.97
N LEU A 11 1.50 -6.54 0.75
CA LEU A 11 1.14 -5.59 -0.31
C LEU A 11 -0.20 -6.02 -0.92
N LEU A 12 -1.23 -5.21 -0.75
CA LEU A 12 -2.54 -5.46 -1.34
C LEU A 12 -2.62 -4.99 -2.79
N LEU A 13 -2.04 -3.82 -3.06
CA LEU A 13 -2.09 -3.18 -4.37
C LEU A 13 -0.87 -2.26 -4.52
N GLN A 14 -0.29 -2.28 -5.72
CA GLN A 14 0.59 -1.24 -6.20
C GLN A 14 -0.06 -0.63 -7.43
N LEU A 15 -0.12 0.69 -7.49
CA LEU A 15 -0.72 1.41 -8.60
C LEU A 15 0.24 2.49 -9.09
N ASP A 16 0.67 2.34 -10.33
CA ASP A 16 1.58 3.28 -10.96
C ASP A 16 0.85 4.49 -11.53
N SER A 17 1.60 5.54 -11.83
CA SER A 17 1.13 6.54 -12.78
C SER A 17 1.05 5.88 -14.16
N TYR A 18 -0.03 6.13 -14.89
CA TYR A 18 -0.27 5.56 -16.21
C TYR A 18 -0.88 6.64 -17.13
N PRO A 19 -0.03 7.37 -17.87
CA PRO A 19 -0.43 8.51 -18.70
C PRO A 19 -1.52 8.20 -19.72
N GLU A 20 -1.50 7.01 -20.31
CA GLU A 20 -2.43 6.57 -21.35
C GLU A 20 -3.87 6.48 -20.84
N LEU A 21 -4.05 6.31 -19.52
CA LEU A 21 -5.36 6.33 -18.85
C LEU A 21 -5.58 7.60 -18.01
N ASN A 22 -4.75 8.63 -18.20
CA ASN A 22 -4.76 9.87 -17.42
C ASN A 22 -4.63 9.66 -15.90
N MET A 23 -3.87 8.65 -15.48
CA MET A 23 -3.61 8.36 -14.07
C MET A 23 -2.26 8.95 -13.68
N TYR A 24 -2.24 9.94 -12.79
CA TYR A 24 -1.02 10.62 -12.37
C TYR A 24 -0.96 10.74 -10.86
N TRP A 25 0.19 10.40 -10.29
CA TRP A 25 0.46 10.52 -8.86
C TRP A 25 1.71 11.38 -8.66
N CYS A 26 1.54 12.69 -8.46
CA CYS A 26 2.66 13.63 -8.34
C CYS A 26 3.63 13.51 -9.56
N ASP A 27 4.94 13.44 -9.34
CA ASP A 27 5.96 13.36 -10.40
C ASP A 27 6.10 11.93 -10.95
N ALA A 28 5.06 11.48 -11.66
CA ALA A 28 4.95 10.12 -12.19
C ALA A 28 5.20 9.02 -11.12
N GLY A 29 4.79 9.33 -9.89
CA GLY A 29 4.97 8.47 -8.72
C GLY A 29 4.02 7.27 -8.70
N ARG A 30 4.06 6.56 -7.58
CA ARG A 30 3.39 5.27 -7.40
C ARG A 30 2.81 5.12 -6.01
N LEU A 31 1.57 4.63 -5.96
CA LEU A 31 0.87 4.32 -4.72
C LEU A 31 1.09 2.85 -4.33
N TYR A 32 1.31 2.64 -3.04
CA TYR A 32 1.43 1.32 -2.42
C TYR A 32 0.44 1.20 -1.27
N PHE A 33 -0.35 0.12 -1.27
CA PHE A 33 -1.32 -0.19 -0.23
C PHE A 33 -0.86 -1.41 0.54
N TRP A 34 -0.43 -1.20 1.78
CA TRP A 34 0.08 -2.23 2.67
C TRP A 34 -0.89 -2.50 3.82
N ILE A 35 -0.96 -3.73 4.28
CA ILE A 35 -1.74 -4.12 5.46
C ILE A 35 -0.96 -5.12 6.29
N ARG A 36 -1.17 -5.17 7.61
CA ARG A 36 -0.64 -6.27 8.42
C ARG A 36 -1.47 -7.54 8.22
N LEU A 37 -0.84 -8.70 8.20
CA LEU A 37 -1.48 -10.00 8.01
C LEU A 37 -2.62 -10.27 9.03
N PRO A 38 -2.51 -9.93 10.34
CA PRO A 38 -3.62 -10.08 11.27
C PRO A 38 -4.82 -9.18 10.93
N ASP A 39 -4.57 -7.95 10.44
CA ASP A 39 -5.61 -7.01 10.02
C ASP A 39 -6.30 -7.49 8.74
N LEU A 40 -5.52 -8.06 7.81
CA LEU A 40 -6.06 -8.68 6.59
C LEU A 40 -6.95 -9.89 6.91
N LYS A 41 -6.49 -10.80 7.78
CA LYS A 41 -7.28 -11.96 8.22
C LYS A 41 -8.59 -11.53 8.90
N ALA A 42 -8.56 -10.44 9.66
CA ALA A 42 -9.72 -9.86 10.32
C ALA A 42 -10.54 -8.91 9.42
N ARG A 43 -10.16 -8.72 8.15
CA ARG A 43 -10.79 -7.81 7.18
C ARG A 43 -10.88 -6.35 7.65
N ARG A 44 -9.93 -5.90 8.46
CA ARG A 44 -9.82 -4.51 8.94
C ARG A 44 -9.12 -3.63 7.90
N PHE A 45 -9.77 -3.41 6.77
CA PHE A 45 -9.20 -2.62 5.67
C PHE A 45 -9.09 -1.11 5.97
N ASP A 46 -9.72 -0.64 7.05
CA ASP A 46 -9.49 0.68 7.63
C ASP A 46 -8.06 0.85 8.18
N GLN A 47 -7.33 -0.24 8.40
CA GLN A 47 -5.94 -0.25 8.85
C GLN A 47 -4.93 -0.32 7.69
N VAL A 48 -5.35 -0.11 6.44
CA VAL A 48 -4.46 -0.10 5.28
C VAL A 48 -3.59 1.17 5.28
N TRP A 49 -2.31 0.99 5.02
CA TRP A 49 -1.32 2.06 4.86
C TRP A 49 -1.15 2.38 3.38
N CYS A 50 -1.45 3.61 3.01
CA CYS A 50 -1.18 4.13 1.67
C CYS A 50 0.12 4.94 1.68
N ILE A 51 1.07 4.57 0.83
CA ILE A 51 2.36 5.25 0.67
C ILE A 51 2.47 5.73 -0.77
N LEU A 52 2.76 7.03 -0.95
CA LEU A 52 3.20 7.57 -2.23
C LEU A 52 4.73 7.55 -2.28
N GLN A 53 5.27 6.91 -3.30
CA GLN A 53 6.67 7.05 -3.68
C GLN A 53 6.77 7.99 -4.89
N THR A 54 7.62 9.00 -4.79
CA THR A 54 7.97 9.94 -5.86
C THR A 54 9.47 10.19 -5.83
N THR A 55 10.03 10.70 -6.93
CA THR A 55 11.45 11.09 -7.04
C THR A 55 11.72 12.40 -6.31
#